data_AF-A0A9E4AII1-F1
#
_entry.id   AF-A0A9E4AII1-F1
#
_cell.length_a   1.000
_cell.length_b   1.000
_cell.length_c   1.000
_cell.angle_alpha   90.00
_cell.angle_beta   90.00
_cell.angle_gamma   90.00
#
_symmetry.space_group_name_H-M   'P 1'
#
loop_
_entity.id
_entity.type
_entity.pdbx_description
1 polymer ?
#
loop_
_entity_poly.entity_id
_entity_poly.type
_entity_poly.pdbx_seq_one_letter_code
_entity_poly.pdbx_strand_id
1 'polypeptide(L)'
;MKVSRTVWRGGKGTLVYIRITCPTLRLCWQCWPLSFTHDGGEVIFNLPNGLQAYYVTNASGFRLDDAPINIVSNPAASDPTVRNGLSCFGCHTEGMKTFEDEVRSVIESNATPAYDKAQALRLYVEQSEIDALLQEDTGRYKEALEATGGELGGIEPISRFHEVFQGTVDAAYAAAVVGLETEVFLEKIRENIGLQNIGLLVLDSANGSMKRDAWTSNFRDILFALDFPQLVDKTPVVPQPDRLPGAFVHIPDTNLRAAIAEELGKSPNAPITVGEMERLGGVNVESRGIRDLTGLQFATSLNELRLRYNQIIDISPIAGLIGLRTLMINFNPISDLSPLRGLTNLIHLQVHVPGASGLLPIAGLINLESLRIEGDDVSDLSPLAGLTNLETLAFEANNVSDLSPLADLINLKTLWTGSDFISDLSPLSGLTKLEFLEACCGDVSDLTPLVGLTGLKELHLNGNKVSDISPLAGLTKLNRLGLDHNNIPDVSPLAGLINLKWLNVGANDISDVAPLAGLTNLKWLGVYKNAISDISPLDGLRENITTFLWHANPAFPKGGSAIEGPWLWVVLPYGEPSGSRDLLSEASGGTVTETKIATHGAIEGSAVGDDVWTSRKLPPTGWNNVDLMLGE
;
A
#
# COMPACT_ATOMS: atom_id res chain seq x y z
N MET A 1 -21.27 21.34 35.90
CA MET A 1 -19.80 21.27 35.85
C MET A 1 -19.26 22.64 36.20
N LYS A 2 -18.69 22.82 37.40
CA LYS A 2 -17.85 24.00 37.68
C LYS A 2 -16.44 23.66 37.21
N VAL A 3 -15.86 24.53 36.37
CA VAL A 3 -14.47 24.41 35.91
C VAL A 3 -13.60 25.07 36.99
N SER A 4 -12.86 24.29 37.78
CA SER A 4 -11.83 24.86 38.66
C SER A 4 -10.49 24.88 37.92
N ARG A 5 -9.99 26.08 37.63
CA ARG A 5 -8.62 26.31 37.13
C ARG A 5 -7.65 26.11 38.30
N THR A 6 -6.62 25.28 38.11
CA THR A 6 -5.62 25.00 39.17
C THR A 6 -4.21 25.33 38.65
N VAL A 7 -3.37 25.92 39.51
CA VAL A 7 -1.99 26.34 39.21
C VAL A 7 -0.98 25.57 40.07
N TRP A 8 0.13 25.12 39.46
CA TRP A 8 1.29 24.55 40.15
C TRP A 8 2.57 25.29 39.75
N ARG A 9 3.49 25.56 40.69
CA ARG A 9 4.81 26.16 40.42
C ARG A 9 5.93 25.22 40.86
N GLY A 10 6.63 24.64 39.90
CA GLY A 10 7.96 24.07 40.09
C GLY A 10 9.00 25.20 40.08
N GLY A 11 10.03 25.12 40.93
CA GLY A 11 11.06 26.14 41.04
C GLY A 11 11.62 26.58 39.68
N LYS A 12 11.57 27.90 39.43
CA LYS A 12 11.81 28.63 38.17
C LYS A 12 10.60 28.73 37.22
N GLY A 13 9.68 29.64 37.57
CA GLY A 13 8.97 30.47 36.57
C GLY A 13 7.90 29.85 35.68
N THR A 14 7.30 28.70 36.00
CA THR A 14 6.24 28.08 35.19
C THR A 14 4.88 28.12 35.90
N LEU A 15 3.83 28.61 35.23
CA LEU A 15 2.41 28.51 35.64
C LEU A 15 1.70 27.49 34.75
N VAL A 16 1.19 26.41 35.34
CA VAL A 16 0.46 25.34 34.63
C VAL A 16 -1.05 25.48 34.87
N TYR A 17 -1.88 25.56 33.82
CA TYR A 17 -3.34 25.47 33.97
C TYR A 17 -3.81 24.01 33.84
N ILE A 18 -4.45 23.46 34.88
CA ILE A 18 -5.00 22.09 34.87
C ILE A 18 -6.53 22.14 34.69
N ARG A 19 -7.06 21.38 33.72
CA ARG A 19 -8.50 21.03 33.64
C ARG A 19 -8.74 19.75 34.43
N ILE A 20 -9.70 19.79 35.36
CA ILE A 20 -10.07 18.66 36.21
C ILE A 20 -11.33 18.02 35.63
N THR A 21 -11.24 16.77 35.13
CA THR A 21 -12.40 15.94 34.84
C THR A 21 -12.44 14.74 35.80
N CYS A 22 -13.61 14.46 36.36
CA CYS A 22 -13.85 13.28 37.21
C CYS A 22 -14.58 12.24 36.36
N PRO A 23 -13.92 11.17 35.89
CA PRO A 23 -14.59 10.11 35.17
C PRO A 23 -15.24 9.17 36.19
N THR A 24 -16.52 8.87 35.98
CA THR A 24 -17.33 7.83 36.66
C THR A 24 -18.08 8.21 37.96
N LEU A 25 -19.35 8.56 37.77
CA LEU A 25 -20.44 8.27 38.71
C LEU A 25 -20.70 6.75 38.69
N ARG A 26 -19.95 5.96 39.46
CA ARG A 26 -20.36 4.65 40.03
C ARG A 26 -19.22 4.03 40.84
N LEU A 27 -19.43 3.98 42.16
CA LEU A 27 -18.94 2.96 43.10
C LEU A 27 -17.49 2.49 42.91
N CYS A 28 -16.52 3.25 43.43
CA CYS A 28 -15.22 2.68 43.80
C CYS A 28 -14.79 3.22 45.17
N TRP A 29 -14.89 2.38 46.20
CA TRP A 29 -14.57 2.68 47.60
C TRP A 29 -13.08 2.57 47.93
N GLN A 30 -12.18 2.83 46.97
CA GLN A 30 -10.73 2.70 47.17
C GLN A 30 -9.85 3.74 46.45
N CYS A 31 -10.40 4.85 45.96
CA CYS A 31 -9.60 5.95 45.41
C CYS A 31 -9.20 6.94 46.50
N TRP A 32 -7.90 7.21 46.63
CA TRP A 32 -7.38 8.35 47.40
C TRP A 32 -8.07 9.64 46.93
N PRO A 33 -8.49 10.57 47.81
CA PRO A 33 -9.45 11.63 47.42
C PRO A 33 -8.88 12.74 46.52
N LEU A 34 -7.65 12.56 46.02
CA LEU A 34 -6.92 13.49 45.16
C LEU A 34 -6.25 12.76 43.98
N SER A 35 -6.75 11.58 43.55
CA SER A 35 -6.26 10.91 42.34
C SER A 35 -6.65 11.73 41.10
N PHE A 36 -5.87 12.75 40.78
CA PHE A 36 -6.02 13.57 39.58
C PHE A 36 -5.35 12.89 38.38
N THR A 37 -6.07 12.79 37.28
CA THR A 37 -5.50 12.53 35.95
C THR A 37 -5.57 13.83 35.17
N HIS A 38 -4.43 14.45 34.88
CA HIS A 38 -4.41 15.67 34.07
C HIS A 38 -4.71 15.33 32.60
N ASP A 39 -5.54 16.12 31.93
CA ASP A 39 -5.84 15.93 30.50
C ASP A 39 -4.85 16.71 29.58
N GLY A 40 -3.95 17.48 30.19
CA GLY A 40 -3.09 18.47 29.54
C GLY A 40 -3.26 19.86 30.15
N GLY A 41 -2.65 20.87 29.55
CA GLY A 41 -2.71 22.23 30.06
C GLY A 41 -2.17 23.29 29.11
N GLU A 42 -2.69 24.50 29.26
CA GLU A 42 -2.08 25.70 28.68
C GLU A 42 -1.05 26.24 29.67
N VAL A 43 0.11 26.63 29.16
CA VAL A 43 1.21 27.14 29.97
C VAL A 43 1.60 28.51 29.43
N ILE A 44 1.60 29.49 30.33
CA ILE A 44 1.98 30.87 30.03
C ILE A 44 3.12 31.23 30.96
N PHE A 45 4.18 31.79 30.38
CA PHE A 45 5.34 32.20 31.15
C PHE A 45 6.02 33.40 30.51
N ASN A 46 6.69 34.17 31.35
CA ASN A 46 7.50 35.28 30.90
C ASN A 46 8.88 34.79 30.45
N LEU A 47 9.32 35.27 29.29
CA LEU A 47 10.64 35.08 28.74
C LEU A 47 11.68 35.97 29.47
N PRO A 48 12.98 35.69 29.33
CA PRO A 48 14.04 36.52 29.93
C PRO A 48 14.01 37.99 29.51
N ASN A 49 13.43 38.30 28.35
CA ASN A 49 13.25 39.67 27.84
C ASN A 49 11.94 40.33 28.33
N GLY A 50 11.18 39.68 29.20
CA GLY A 50 9.92 40.20 29.75
C GLY A 50 8.68 39.96 28.89
N LEU A 51 8.81 39.59 27.61
CA LEU A 51 7.67 39.17 26.79
C LEU A 51 7.10 37.82 27.23
N GLN A 52 5.90 37.48 26.78
CA GLN A 52 5.26 36.20 27.11
C GLN A 52 5.47 35.14 26.03
N ALA A 53 5.52 33.89 26.48
CA ALA A 53 5.47 32.71 25.64
C ALA A 53 4.34 31.78 26.11
N TYR A 54 3.81 31.03 25.15
CA TYR A 54 2.64 30.19 25.31
C TYR A 54 2.95 28.80 24.74
N TYR A 55 2.55 27.75 25.44
CA TYR A 55 2.46 26.42 24.85
C TYR A 55 1.30 25.63 25.43
N VAL A 56 0.65 24.84 24.58
CA VAL A 56 -0.38 23.87 24.96
C VAL A 56 0.28 22.51 25.11
N THR A 57 -0.15 21.71 26.10
CA THR A 57 0.37 20.37 26.33
C THR A 57 -0.72 19.32 26.47
N ASN A 58 -0.42 18.09 26.11
CA ASN A 58 -1.22 16.93 26.50
C ASN A 58 -0.87 16.46 27.92
N ALA A 59 -1.60 15.47 28.41
CA ALA A 59 -1.35 14.84 29.70
C ALA A 59 0.12 14.43 29.89
N SER A 60 0.77 13.86 28.88
CA SER A 60 2.16 13.41 29.03
C SER A 60 3.20 14.55 28.99
N GLY A 61 2.76 15.82 28.95
CA GLY A 61 3.62 17.00 28.90
C GLY A 61 4.16 17.32 27.51
N PHE A 62 3.70 16.63 26.46
CA PHE A 62 4.10 16.96 25.09
C PHE A 62 3.36 18.18 24.58
N ARG A 63 4.08 19.05 23.89
CA ARG A 63 3.51 20.22 23.20
C ARG A 63 2.47 19.77 22.17
N LEU A 64 1.37 20.50 22.10
CA LEU A 64 0.33 20.40 21.07
C LEU A 64 0.30 21.69 20.25
N ASP A 65 0.07 21.57 18.95
CA ASP A 65 -0.20 22.72 18.09
C ASP A 65 -1.68 23.13 18.14
N ASP A 66 -2.58 22.14 18.19
CA ASP A 66 -4.02 22.34 18.36
C ASP A 66 -4.52 21.62 19.61
N ALA A 67 -5.29 22.34 20.45
CA ALA A 67 -5.88 21.77 21.64
C ALA A 67 -7.15 20.96 21.31
N PRO A 68 -7.41 19.82 21.98
CA PRO A 68 -8.65 19.08 21.79
C PRO A 68 -9.86 19.93 22.20
N ILE A 69 -10.79 20.15 21.27
CA ILE A 69 -11.95 21.05 21.45
C ILE A 69 -12.87 20.61 22.61
N ASN A 70 -12.93 19.30 22.89
CA ASN A 70 -13.66 18.76 24.05
C ASN A 70 -13.01 19.15 25.39
N ILE A 71 -11.74 19.56 25.38
CA ILE A 71 -10.97 20.02 26.53
C ILE A 71 -11.07 21.54 26.68
N VAL A 72 -10.66 22.27 25.64
CA VAL A 72 -10.64 23.74 25.64
C VAL A 72 -11.04 24.23 24.25
N SER A 73 -11.90 25.24 24.23
CA SER A 73 -12.41 25.82 22.99
C SER A 73 -12.60 27.32 23.12
N ASN A 74 -12.53 28.03 21.99
CA ASN A 74 -12.89 29.44 21.89
C ASN A 74 -14.24 29.59 21.18
N PRO A 75 -15.37 29.49 21.89
CA PRO A 75 -16.69 29.50 21.26
C PRO A 75 -17.07 30.84 20.62
N ALA A 76 -16.30 31.90 20.84
CA ALA A 76 -16.52 33.21 20.23
C ALA A 76 -15.81 33.37 18.86
N ALA A 77 -14.91 32.45 18.50
CA ALA A 77 -14.24 32.45 17.21
C ALA A 77 -15.03 31.64 16.16
N SER A 78 -14.79 31.93 14.88
CA SER A 78 -15.34 31.15 13.75
C SER A 78 -14.83 29.71 13.74
N ASP A 79 -13.59 29.51 14.21
CA ASP A 79 -13.00 28.22 14.51
C ASP A 79 -12.81 28.08 16.04
N PRO A 80 -13.51 27.14 16.70
CA PRO A 80 -13.44 26.98 18.14
C PRO A 80 -12.13 26.35 18.63
N THR A 81 -11.24 25.91 17.73
CA THR A 81 -9.96 25.29 18.07
C THR A 81 -9.03 26.29 18.74
N VAL A 82 -8.48 25.92 19.90
CA VAL A 82 -7.43 26.71 20.55
C VAL A 82 -6.08 26.28 19.96
N ARG A 83 -5.47 27.17 19.20
CA ARG A 83 -4.18 26.96 18.55
C ARG A 83 -3.05 27.59 19.35
N ASN A 84 -2.01 26.81 19.56
CA ASN A 84 -0.86 27.26 20.30
C ASN A 84 -0.22 28.50 19.68
N GLY A 85 -0.02 29.54 20.50
CA GLY A 85 0.60 30.79 20.05
C GLY A 85 -0.22 31.57 19.02
N LEU A 86 -1.51 31.27 18.84
CA LEU A 86 -2.40 32.08 17.99
C LEU A 86 -3.65 32.48 18.78
N SER A 87 -4.37 31.49 19.32
CA SER A 87 -5.52 31.74 20.20
C SER A 87 -5.08 32.36 21.52
N CYS A 88 -3.87 32.03 21.99
CA CYS A 88 -3.29 32.55 23.21
C CYS A 88 -3.10 34.07 23.15
N PHE A 89 -2.51 34.60 22.08
CA PHE A 89 -2.28 36.05 21.95
C PHE A 89 -3.59 36.83 21.96
N GLY A 90 -4.62 36.34 21.26
CA GLY A 90 -5.94 36.99 21.25
C GLY A 90 -6.65 36.96 22.63
N CYS A 91 -6.43 35.91 23.43
CA CYS A 91 -6.99 35.79 24.77
C CYS A 91 -6.18 36.54 25.85
N HIS A 92 -4.89 36.78 25.62
CA HIS A 92 -3.93 37.30 26.61
C HIS A 92 -3.30 38.63 26.18
N THR A 93 -4.05 39.46 25.43
CA THR A 93 -3.62 40.81 25.01
C THR A 93 -3.29 41.73 26.19
N GLU A 94 -3.86 41.46 27.36
CA GLU A 94 -3.62 42.17 28.62
C GLU A 94 -2.64 41.44 29.55
N GLY A 95 -2.04 40.34 29.10
CA GLY A 95 -1.15 39.49 29.90
C GLY A 95 -1.84 38.29 30.55
N MET A 96 -1.34 37.86 31.71
CA MET A 96 -1.88 36.68 32.39
C MET A 96 -3.27 36.98 32.96
N LYS A 97 -4.22 36.07 32.75
CA LYS A 97 -5.58 36.23 33.29
C LYS A 97 -5.57 35.97 34.80
N THR A 98 -6.20 36.88 35.54
CA THR A 98 -6.46 36.69 36.96
C THR A 98 -7.52 35.61 37.21
N PHE A 99 -7.51 35.03 38.40
CA PHE A 99 -8.48 34.03 38.84
C PHE A 99 -8.64 34.09 40.36
N GLU A 100 -9.81 33.67 40.84
CA GLU A 100 -10.12 33.56 42.27
C GLU A 100 -9.95 32.12 42.75
N ASP A 101 -9.40 31.95 43.94
CA ASP A 101 -9.30 30.67 44.66
C ASP A 101 -10.69 30.24 45.13
N GLU A 102 -11.37 29.48 44.29
CA GLU A 102 -12.65 28.85 44.63
C GLU A 102 -12.48 27.56 45.46
N VAL A 103 -11.25 27.04 45.62
CA VAL A 103 -11.00 25.71 46.19
C VAL A 103 -10.88 25.77 47.70
N ARG A 104 -10.16 26.76 48.23
CA ARG A 104 -9.91 26.94 49.66
C ARG A 104 -11.19 27.01 50.48
N SER A 105 -12.16 27.83 50.05
CA SER A 105 -13.45 27.95 50.73
C SER A 105 -14.20 26.62 50.85
N VAL A 106 -14.10 25.77 49.81
CA VAL A 106 -14.71 24.43 49.79
C VAL A 106 -13.99 23.49 50.76
N ILE A 107 -12.66 23.48 50.76
CA ILE A 107 -11.85 22.67 51.68
C ILE A 107 -12.13 23.10 53.14
N GLU A 108 -12.16 24.40 53.40
CA GLU A 108 -12.41 24.97 54.73
C GLU A 108 -13.80 24.62 55.24
N SER A 109 -14.83 24.67 54.38
CA SER A 109 -16.22 24.33 54.72
C SER A 109 -16.42 22.85 55.11
N ASN A 110 -15.53 21.95 54.69
CA ASN A 110 -15.60 20.55 55.05
C ASN A 110 -14.90 20.30 56.40
N ALA A 111 -15.68 20.07 57.45
CA ALA A 111 -15.16 19.86 58.81
C ALA A 111 -14.41 18.52 58.96
N THR A 112 -14.74 17.49 58.17
CA THR A 112 -14.17 16.14 58.30
C THR A 112 -13.94 15.49 56.93
N PRO A 113 -13.00 16.01 56.13
CA PRO A 113 -12.72 15.44 54.81
C PRO A 113 -12.02 14.08 54.94
N ALA A 114 -12.23 13.22 53.94
CA ALA A 114 -11.54 11.92 53.82
C ALA A 114 -10.05 12.05 53.41
N TYR A 115 -9.53 13.27 53.30
CA TYR A 115 -8.17 13.63 52.90
C TYR A 115 -7.49 14.52 53.94
N ASP A 116 -6.17 14.64 53.90
CA ASP A 116 -5.42 15.58 54.76
C ASP A 116 -5.76 17.03 54.37
N LYS A 117 -6.63 17.64 55.18
CA LYS A 117 -7.08 19.03 55.01
C LYS A 117 -5.92 20.02 55.03
N ALA A 118 -4.93 19.81 55.90
CA ALA A 118 -3.79 20.71 56.02
C ALA A 118 -2.85 20.59 54.81
N GLN A 119 -2.68 19.38 54.28
CA GLN A 119 -1.94 19.17 53.04
C GLN A 119 -2.67 19.77 51.84
N ALA A 120 -3.98 19.61 51.75
CA ALA A 120 -4.79 20.15 50.67
C ALA A 120 -4.76 21.69 50.63
N LEU A 121 -4.84 22.35 51.80
CA LEU A 121 -4.70 23.81 51.89
C LEU A 121 -3.30 24.31 51.53
N ARG A 122 -2.25 23.52 51.78
CA ARG A 122 -0.86 23.86 51.38
C ARG A 122 -0.59 23.73 49.88
N LEU A 123 -1.48 23.10 49.11
CA LEU A 123 -1.33 23.03 47.65
C LEU A 123 -1.61 24.37 46.99
N TYR A 124 -2.28 25.29 47.68
CA TYR A 124 -2.65 26.62 47.20
C TYR A 124 -1.96 27.67 48.08
N VAL A 125 -1.28 28.63 47.44
CA VAL A 125 -0.83 29.85 48.12
C VAL A 125 -2.05 30.76 48.39
N GLU A 126 -1.91 31.72 49.30
CA GLU A 126 -3.00 32.66 49.61
C GLU A 126 -3.33 33.52 48.39
N GLN A 127 -4.61 33.87 48.22
CA GLN A 127 -5.08 34.64 47.04
C GLN A 127 -4.27 35.93 46.84
N SER A 128 -4.02 36.67 47.93
CA SER A 128 -3.23 37.90 47.91
C SER A 128 -1.80 37.71 47.41
N GLU A 129 -1.22 36.53 47.63
CA GLU A 129 0.13 36.20 47.17
C GLU A 129 0.13 35.91 45.66
N ILE A 130 -0.87 35.18 45.15
CA ILE A 130 -1.05 34.98 43.71
C ILE A 130 -1.30 36.32 43.01
N ASP A 131 -2.18 37.15 43.55
CA ASP A 131 -2.53 38.45 42.95
C ASP A 131 -1.28 39.34 42.82
N ALA A 132 -0.45 39.40 43.87
CA ALA A 132 0.79 40.16 43.85
C ALA A 132 1.77 39.64 42.78
N LEU A 133 1.91 38.32 42.65
CA LEU A 133 2.78 37.70 41.65
C LEU A 133 2.27 37.93 40.22
N LEU A 134 0.96 37.80 39.98
CA LEU A 134 0.37 38.06 38.67
C LEU A 134 0.49 39.54 38.28
N GLN A 135 0.37 40.45 39.26
CA GLN A 135 0.55 41.87 39.02
C GLN A 135 2.01 42.20 38.66
N GLU A 136 2.99 41.59 39.33
CA GLU A 136 4.41 41.71 38.98
C GLU A 136 4.69 41.18 37.57
N ASP A 137 4.18 39.99 37.24
CA ASP A 137 4.36 39.38 35.92
C ASP A 137 3.69 40.19 34.80
N THR A 138 2.52 40.78 35.07
CA THR A 138 1.82 41.66 34.12
C THR A 138 2.57 42.98 33.93
N GLY A 139 3.14 43.55 35.00
CA GLY A 139 3.99 44.73 34.92
C GLY A 139 5.21 44.52 34.03
N ARG A 140 5.92 43.40 34.22
CA ARG A 140 7.06 42.99 33.37
C ARG A 140 6.68 42.83 31.90
N TYR A 141 5.54 42.19 31.64
CA TYR A 141 5.04 42.02 30.28
C TYR A 141 4.71 43.36 29.63
N LYS A 142 4.02 44.25 30.35
CA LYS A 142 3.67 45.58 29.88
C LYS A 142 4.91 46.40 29.50
N GLU A 143 5.91 46.48 30.38
CA GLU A 143 7.16 47.20 30.11
C GLU A 143 7.88 46.65 28.87
N ALA A 144 7.94 45.32 28.74
CA ALA A 144 8.57 44.68 27.58
C ALA A 144 7.78 44.91 26.28
N LEU A 145 6.45 44.90 26.33
CA LEU A 145 5.58 45.15 25.18
C LEU A 145 5.66 46.60 24.71
N GLU A 146 5.67 47.57 25.63
CA GLU A 146 5.83 48.99 25.29
C GLU A 146 7.20 49.24 24.64
N ALA A 147 8.25 48.56 25.08
CA ALA A 147 9.58 48.65 24.49
C ALA A 147 9.66 48.13 23.04
N THR A 148 8.73 47.27 22.60
CA THR A 148 8.65 46.83 21.20
C THR A 148 7.77 47.73 20.33
N GLY A 149 7.14 48.77 20.93
CA GLY A 149 6.16 49.62 20.27
C GLY A 149 4.74 49.05 20.25
N GLY A 150 4.48 47.98 21.01
CA GLY A 150 3.14 47.43 21.20
C GLY A 150 2.35 48.16 22.30
N GLU A 151 1.02 48.01 22.27
CA GLU A 151 0.10 48.57 23.26
C GLU A 151 -0.63 47.45 24.02
N LEU A 152 -0.65 47.53 25.35
CA LEU A 152 -1.36 46.57 26.20
C LEU A 152 -2.87 46.64 25.94
N GLY A 153 -3.51 45.48 25.74
CA GLY A 153 -4.95 45.40 25.44
C GLY A 153 -5.32 45.87 24.02
N GLY A 154 -4.34 46.20 23.17
CA GLY A 154 -4.55 46.54 21.76
C GLY A 154 -5.06 45.35 20.94
N ILE A 155 -5.53 45.63 19.72
CA ILE A 155 -5.94 44.57 18.78
C ILE A 155 -4.70 43.78 18.38
N GLU A 156 -4.71 42.49 18.67
CA GLU A 156 -3.68 41.56 18.24
C GLU A 156 -3.83 41.30 16.72
N PRO A 157 -2.86 41.70 15.88
CA PRO A 157 -3.03 41.67 14.43
C PRO A 157 -2.94 40.26 13.84
N ILE A 158 -2.18 39.33 14.43
CA ILE A 158 -1.90 38.01 13.85
C ILE A 158 -3.18 37.16 13.77
N SER A 159 -3.99 37.16 14.83
CA SER A 159 -5.28 36.48 14.90
C SER A 159 -6.25 36.99 13.84
N ARG A 160 -6.29 38.31 13.59
CA ARG A 160 -7.10 38.89 12.50
C ARG A 160 -6.61 38.47 11.11
N PHE A 161 -5.31 38.48 10.86
CA PHE A 161 -4.76 37.99 9.60
C PHE A 161 -5.06 36.50 9.39
N HIS A 162 -4.97 35.70 10.45
CA HIS A 162 -5.32 34.29 10.40
C HIS A 162 -6.80 34.07 10.08
N GLU A 163 -7.72 34.78 10.75
CA GLU A 163 -9.16 34.70 10.47
C GLU A 163 -9.48 35.01 9.00
N VAL A 164 -8.83 36.03 8.43
CA VAL A 164 -8.98 36.39 7.01
C VAL A 164 -8.40 35.28 6.11
N PHE A 165 -7.22 34.74 6.44
CA PHE A 165 -6.59 33.68 5.66
C PHE A 165 -7.43 32.39 5.64
N GLN A 166 -8.08 32.03 6.76
CA GLN A 166 -8.92 30.84 6.88
C GLN A 166 -10.27 30.95 6.15
N GLY A 167 -10.58 32.11 5.56
CA GLY A 167 -11.74 32.27 4.68
C GLY A 167 -11.73 31.28 3.50
N THR A 168 -12.92 31.02 2.95
CA THR A 168 -13.08 30.11 1.81
C THR A 168 -12.31 30.58 0.58
N VAL A 169 -11.95 29.63 -0.28
CA VAL A 169 -11.21 29.82 -1.52
C VAL A 169 -12.20 29.79 -2.67
N ASP A 170 -12.31 30.89 -3.41
CA ASP A 170 -13.09 30.96 -4.65
C ASP A 170 -12.23 30.62 -5.88
N ALA A 171 -12.87 30.50 -7.05
CA ALA A 171 -12.20 30.15 -8.29
C ALA A 171 -11.12 31.15 -8.71
N ALA A 172 -11.36 32.45 -8.50
CA ALA A 172 -10.42 33.49 -8.90
C ALA A 172 -9.14 33.45 -8.06
N TYR A 173 -9.28 33.28 -6.73
CA TYR A 173 -8.14 33.09 -5.85
C TYR A 173 -7.39 31.79 -6.18
N ALA A 174 -8.12 30.68 -6.32
CA ALA A 174 -7.53 29.38 -6.64
C ALA A 174 -6.69 29.43 -7.92
N ALA A 175 -7.25 29.99 -9.00
CA ALA A 175 -6.57 30.16 -10.29
C ALA A 175 -5.34 31.05 -10.17
N ALA A 176 -5.46 32.20 -9.48
CA ALA A 176 -4.34 33.12 -9.27
C ALA A 176 -3.18 32.47 -8.51
N VAL A 177 -3.48 31.65 -7.50
CA VAL A 177 -2.45 30.94 -6.71
C VAL A 177 -1.68 29.93 -7.54
N VAL A 178 -2.33 29.24 -8.48
CA VAL A 178 -1.66 28.32 -9.41
C VAL A 178 -1.12 29.02 -10.66
N GLY A 179 -1.23 30.35 -10.74
CA GLY A 179 -0.69 31.14 -11.86
C GLY A 179 -1.46 30.98 -13.17
N LEU A 180 -2.76 30.69 -13.11
CA LEU A 180 -3.63 30.53 -14.27
C LEU A 180 -4.72 31.62 -14.30
N GLU A 181 -5.21 31.92 -15.51
CA GLU A 181 -6.47 32.67 -15.67
C GLU A 181 -7.66 31.81 -15.19
N THR A 182 -8.67 32.43 -14.60
CA THR A 182 -9.79 31.73 -13.96
C THR A 182 -10.47 30.72 -14.88
N GLU A 183 -10.80 31.11 -16.12
CA GLU A 183 -11.50 30.20 -17.05
C GLU A 183 -10.62 29.03 -17.50
N VAL A 184 -9.32 29.25 -17.68
CA VAL A 184 -8.35 28.19 -18.02
C VAL A 184 -8.23 27.18 -16.89
N PHE A 185 -8.24 27.66 -15.64
CA PHE A 185 -8.24 26.78 -14.47
C PHE A 185 -9.54 25.95 -14.37
N LEU A 186 -10.70 26.58 -14.61
CA LEU A 186 -12.00 25.88 -14.60
C LEU A 186 -12.10 24.85 -15.73
N GLU A 187 -11.59 25.15 -16.92
CA GLU A 187 -11.51 24.21 -18.04
C GLU A 187 -10.66 22.99 -17.68
N LYS A 188 -9.47 23.20 -17.09
CA LYS A 188 -8.63 22.09 -16.60
C LYS A 188 -9.35 21.24 -15.54
N ILE A 189 -10.14 21.85 -14.65
CA ILE A 189 -10.96 21.09 -13.69
C ILE A 189 -12.01 20.23 -14.43
N ARG A 190 -12.67 20.75 -15.47
CA ARG A 190 -13.67 20.00 -16.25
C ARG A 190 -13.08 18.83 -17.04
N GLU A 191 -11.82 18.93 -17.46
CA GLU A 191 -11.14 17.92 -18.28
C GLU A 191 -10.35 16.88 -17.46
N ASN A 192 -9.93 17.22 -16.24
CA ASN A 192 -9.09 16.36 -15.41
C ASN A 192 -9.86 15.70 -14.27
N ILE A 193 -10.06 14.37 -14.37
CA ILE A 193 -10.76 13.56 -13.36
C ILE A 193 -10.05 13.62 -12.00
N GLY A 194 -8.72 13.71 -11.96
CA GLY A 194 -7.94 13.88 -10.73
C GLY A 194 -8.31 15.16 -9.96
N LEU A 195 -8.44 16.30 -10.66
CA LEU A 195 -8.91 17.55 -10.05
C LEU A 195 -10.36 17.45 -9.57
N GLN A 196 -11.22 16.73 -10.30
CA GLN A 196 -12.61 16.50 -9.90
C GLN A 196 -12.71 15.63 -8.64
N ASN A 197 -11.90 14.59 -8.54
CA ASN A 197 -11.83 13.70 -7.38
C ASN A 197 -11.36 14.42 -6.11
N ILE A 198 -10.55 15.47 -6.25
CA ILE A 198 -10.14 16.37 -5.16
C ILE A 198 -11.30 17.30 -4.72
N GLY A 199 -12.41 17.33 -5.47
CA GLY A 199 -13.60 18.12 -5.16
C GLY A 199 -13.55 19.54 -5.71
N LEU A 200 -12.64 19.85 -6.63
CA LEU A 200 -12.50 21.20 -7.20
C LEU A 200 -13.68 21.63 -8.09
N LEU A 201 -14.51 20.68 -8.53
CA LEU A 201 -15.68 20.98 -9.36
C LEU A 201 -16.65 21.97 -8.69
N VAL A 202 -16.63 22.08 -7.35
CA VAL A 202 -17.41 23.07 -6.61
C VAL A 202 -17.10 24.52 -7.02
N LEU A 203 -15.87 24.79 -7.47
CA LEU A 203 -15.40 26.10 -7.88
C LEU A 203 -15.99 26.55 -9.23
N ASP A 204 -16.48 25.63 -10.06
CA ASP A 204 -17.09 25.93 -11.37
C ASP A 204 -18.56 26.41 -11.27
N SER A 205 -19.01 26.78 -10.07
CA SER A 205 -20.34 27.33 -9.83
C SER A 205 -20.28 28.84 -9.56
N ALA A 206 -21.35 29.57 -9.89
CA ALA A 206 -21.37 31.04 -9.84
C ALA A 206 -21.03 31.66 -8.46
N ASN A 207 -21.20 30.91 -7.36
CA ASN A 207 -20.76 31.29 -6.00
C ASN A 207 -19.94 30.16 -5.36
N GLY A 208 -19.24 29.38 -6.19
CA GLY A 208 -18.44 28.24 -5.78
C GLY A 208 -17.28 28.67 -4.91
N SER A 209 -17.18 28.06 -3.73
CA SER A 209 -15.99 28.20 -2.90
C SER A 209 -15.75 26.92 -2.12
N MET A 210 -14.49 26.67 -1.79
CA MET A 210 -14.06 25.54 -0.99
C MET A 210 -13.43 26.01 0.32
N LYS A 211 -13.44 25.17 1.34
CA LYS A 211 -12.79 25.51 2.60
C LYS A 211 -11.27 25.60 2.43
N ARG A 212 -10.63 26.52 3.18
CA ARG A 212 -9.18 26.77 3.11
C ARG A 212 -8.35 25.53 3.46
N ASP A 213 -8.78 24.77 4.45
CA ASP A 213 -8.14 23.51 4.86
C ASP A 213 -8.14 22.49 3.72
N ALA A 214 -9.29 22.26 3.09
CA ALA A 214 -9.42 21.37 1.93
C ALA A 214 -8.54 21.83 0.76
N TRP A 215 -8.48 23.13 0.48
CA TRP A 215 -7.58 23.68 -0.55
C TRP A 215 -6.11 23.43 -0.19
N THR A 216 -5.72 23.77 1.03
CA THR A 216 -4.32 23.73 1.46
C THR A 216 -3.79 22.30 1.53
N SER A 217 -4.59 21.36 2.03
CA SER A 217 -4.23 19.94 2.13
C SER A 217 -4.04 19.28 0.77
N ASN A 218 -4.83 19.68 -0.24
CA ASN A 218 -4.75 19.13 -1.59
C ASN A 218 -3.89 19.97 -2.54
N PHE A 219 -3.35 21.11 -2.10
CA PHE A 219 -2.72 22.09 -2.99
C PHE A 219 -1.62 21.50 -3.90
N ARG A 220 -0.87 20.52 -3.40
CA ARG A 220 0.14 19.80 -4.18
C ARG A 220 -0.46 18.94 -5.28
N ASP A 221 -1.54 18.22 -4.97
CA ASP A 221 -2.21 17.34 -5.93
C ASP A 221 -2.85 18.17 -7.04
N ILE A 222 -3.35 19.36 -6.69
CA ILE A 222 -3.83 20.36 -7.65
C ILE A 222 -2.71 20.74 -8.61
N LEU A 223 -1.53 21.11 -8.11
CA LEU A 223 -0.40 21.51 -8.97
C LEU A 223 0.10 20.35 -9.84
N PHE A 224 0.14 19.13 -9.30
CA PHE A 224 0.54 17.94 -10.04
C PHE A 224 -0.44 17.63 -11.17
N ALA A 225 -1.74 17.57 -10.87
CA ALA A 225 -2.78 17.31 -11.86
C ALA A 225 -2.90 18.42 -12.93
N LEU A 226 -2.35 19.62 -12.67
CA LEU A 226 -2.28 20.70 -13.65
C LEU A 226 -1.07 20.63 -14.60
N ASP A 227 -0.21 19.61 -14.49
CA ASP A 227 1.04 19.41 -15.25
C ASP A 227 2.10 20.51 -15.04
N PHE A 228 2.18 21.10 -13.84
CA PHE A 228 3.25 22.07 -13.56
C PHE A 228 4.60 21.35 -13.39
N PRO A 229 5.65 21.73 -14.16
CA PRO A 229 6.96 21.09 -14.05
C PRO A 229 7.62 21.41 -12.70
N GLN A 230 7.92 20.34 -11.94
CA GLN A 230 8.84 20.28 -10.81
C GLN A 230 8.80 21.52 -9.88
N LEU A 231 7.83 21.53 -8.97
CA LEU A 231 7.98 22.32 -7.74
C LEU A 231 9.22 21.81 -7.00
N VAL A 232 10.25 22.64 -6.95
CA VAL A 232 11.42 22.42 -6.08
C VAL A 232 10.91 22.45 -4.65
N ASP A 233 10.72 21.27 -4.07
CA ASP A 233 10.10 21.13 -2.77
C ASP A 233 11.06 21.61 -1.67
N LYS A 234 10.69 22.67 -0.95
CA LYS A 234 11.05 22.76 0.46
C LYS A 234 10.02 21.93 1.21
N THR A 235 10.40 20.68 1.44
CA THR A 235 9.63 19.64 2.12
C THR A 235 8.95 20.22 3.37
N PRO A 236 7.66 19.95 3.62
CA PRO A 236 7.02 20.34 4.86
C PRO A 236 7.76 19.58 5.96
N VAL A 237 8.46 20.32 6.81
CA VAL A 237 9.03 19.77 8.03
C VAL A 237 7.85 19.43 8.92
N VAL A 238 7.42 18.17 8.93
CA VAL A 238 6.58 17.66 10.02
C VAL A 238 7.37 17.96 11.30
N PRO A 239 6.85 18.77 12.23
CA PRO A 239 7.59 19.12 13.44
C PRO A 239 7.95 17.82 14.15
N GLN A 240 9.24 17.51 14.20
CA GLN A 240 9.67 16.39 15.03
C GLN A 240 9.39 16.77 16.49
N PRO A 241 8.78 15.89 17.29
CA PRO A 241 8.58 16.17 18.71
C PRO A 241 9.92 16.50 19.36
N ASP A 242 9.94 17.52 20.22
CA ASP A 242 11.15 18.11 20.78
C ASP A 242 12.07 17.04 21.41
N ARG A 243 13.34 17.10 20.99
CA ARG A 243 14.38 16.11 21.25
C ARG A 243 14.99 16.31 22.64
N LEU A 244 14.60 15.48 23.61
CA LEU A 244 15.37 15.35 24.86
C LEU A 244 16.31 14.13 24.75
N PRO A 245 17.64 14.33 24.73
CA PRO A 245 18.61 13.24 24.78
C PRO A 245 18.36 12.38 26.03
N GLY A 246 18.08 11.08 25.84
CA GLY A 246 17.74 10.14 26.92
C GLY A 246 16.24 9.92 27.14
N ALA A 247 15.36 10.57 26.37
CA ALA A 247 13.94 10.26 26.39
C ALA A 247 13.65 8.86 25.82
N PHE A 248 12.71 8.17 26.45
CA PHE A 248 12.19 6.89 25.96
C PHE A 248 11.15 7.12 24.87
N VAL A 249 11.17 6.27 23.85
CA VAL A 249 10.20 6.29 22.76
C VAL A 249 8.95 5.54 23.20
N HIS A 250 7.80 6.21 23.10
CA HIS A 250 6.52 5.58 23.32
C HIS A 250 6.13 4.77 22.09
N ILE A 251 6.03 3.44 22.27
CA ILE A 251 5.55 2.49 21.26
C ILE A 251 4.34 1.76 21.88
N PRO A 252 3.11 2.23 21.62
CA PRO A 252 1.89 1.71 22.24
C PRO A 252 1.56 0.28 21.78
N ASP A 253 1.84 -0.04 20.52
CA ASP A 253 1.65 -1.38 19.98
C ASP A 253 2.68 -2.35 20.57
N THR A 254 2.20 -3.34 21.32
CA THR A 254 3.06 -4.30 22.02
C THR A 254 3.83 -5.21 21.07
N ASN A 255 3.28 -5.52 19.89
CA ASN A 255 3.92 -6.38 18.90
C ASN A 255 5.02 -5.62 18.17
N LEU A 256 4.76 -4.37 17.79
CA LEU A 256 5.77 -3.48 17.22
C LEU A 256 6.90 -3.21 18.22
N ARG A 257 6.56 -2.89 19.49
CA ARG A 257 7.55 -2.67 20.53
C ARG A 257 8.44 -3.90 20.75
N ALA A 258 7.83 -5.08 20.84
CA ALA A 258 8.56 -6.33 21.02
C ALA A 258 9.50 -6.61 19.84
N ALA A 259 9.04 -6.37 18.61
CA ALA A 259 9.85 -6.56 17.41
C ALA A 259 11.03 -5.58 17.32
N ILE A 260 10.80 -4.30 17.64
CA ILE A 260 11.88 -3.31 17.70
C ILE A 260 12.88 -3.67 18.81
N ALA A 261 12.40 -4.09 19.97
CA ALA A 261 13.28 -4.53 21.06
C ALA A 261 14.12 -5.74 20.64
N GLU A 262 13.53 -6.71 19.94
CA GLU A 262 14.22 -7.87 19.37
C GLU A 262 15.35 -7.44 18.42
N GLU A 263 15.07 -6.53 17.48
CA GLU A 263 16.06 -5.99 16.53
C GLU A 263 17.21 -5.27 17.25
N LEU A 264 16.91 -4.60 18.36
CA LEU A 264 17.91 -3.93 19.21
C LEU A 264 18.64 -4.88 20.18
N GLY A 265 18.34 -6.18 20.17
CA GLY A 265 18.93 -7.16 21.09
C GLY A 265 18.48 -6.99 22.54
N LYS A 266 17.27 -6.48 22.77
CA LYS A 266 16.70 -6.16 24.08
C LYS A 266 15.52 -7.08 24.40
N SER A 267 15.16 -7.16 25.69
CA SER A 267 13.95 -7.88 26.09
C SER A 267 12.69 -7.13 25.62
N PRO A 268 11.56 -7.82 25.34
CA PRO A 268 10.37 -7.22 24.71
C PRO A 268 9.74 -6.01 25.42
N ASN A 269 10.01 -5.85 26.71
CA ASN A 269 9.51 -4.76 27.55
C ASN A 269 10.61 -3.80 28.03
N ALA A 270 11.84 -3.98 27.55
CA ALA A 270 12.92 -3.05 27.85
C ALA A 270 12.58 -1.66 27.27
N PRO A 271 12.81 -0.58 28.03
CA PRO A 271 12.65 0.77 27.51
C PRO A 271 13.56 1.00 26.30
N ILE A 272 13.01 1.58 25.22
CA ILE A 272 13.74 1.93 24.00
C ILE A 272 13.96 3.44 24.00
N THR A 273 15.19 3.88 23.76
CA THR A 273 15.56 5.30 23.73
C THR A 273 15.51 5.85 22.31
N VAL A 274 15.39 7.17 22.16
CA VAL A 274 15.43 7.83 20.83
C VAL A 274 16.71 7.48 20.07
N GLY A 275 17.87 7.53 20.74
CA GLY A 275 19.16 7.22 20.09
C GLY A 275 19.32 5.75 19.68
N GLU A 276 18.56 4.83 20.26
CA GLU A 276 18.48 3.44 19.78
C GLU A 276 17.58 3.34 18.54
N MET A 277 16.42 4.02 18.55
CA MET A 277 15.53 4.09 17.38
C MET A 277 16.23 4.66 16.15
N GLU A 278 16.98 5.76 16.32
CA GLU A 278 17.70 6.43 15.23
C GLU A 278 18.70 5.51 14.51
N ARG A 279 19.16 4.44 15.16
CA ARG A 279 20.13 3.49 14.59
C ARG A 279 19.50 2.30 13.87
N LEU A 280 18.18 2.15 13.92
CA LEU A 280 17.49 1.07 13.21
C LEU A 280 17.70 1.24 11.71
N GLY A 281 18.36 0.25 11.09
CA GLY A 281 18.62 0.23 9.66
C GLY A 281 17.49 -0.41 8.85
N GLY A 282 16.86 -1.45 9.38
CA GLY A 282 15.72 -2.11 8.75
C GLY A 282 14.83 -2.78 9.79
N VAL A 283 13.53 -2.90 9.50
CA VAL A 283 12.56 -3.57 10.36
C VAL A 283 11.66 -4.46 9.51
N ASN A 284 11.70 -5.77 9.79
CA ASN A 284 10.79 -6.75 9.18
C ASN A 284 9.84 -7.33 10.24
N VAL A 285 8.57 -6.97 10.11
CA VAL A 285 7.52 -7.33 11.06
C VAL A 285 6.26 -7.79 10.35
N GLU A 286 6.44 -8.53 9.27
CA GLU A 286 5.34 -9.16 8.54
C GLU A 286 4.55 -10.12 9.43
N SER A 287 3.22 -10.13 9.29
CA SER A 287 2.32 -11.09 9.97
C SER A 287 2.39 -11.05 11.51
N ARG A 288 2.69 -9.90 12.11
CA ARG A 288 2.83 -9.75 13.59
C ARG A 288 1.59 -9.16 14.28
N GLY A 289 0.51 -8.90 13.55
CA GLY A 289 -0.72 -8.33 14.10
C GLY A 289 -0.54 -6.90 14.62
N ILE A 290 0.33 -6.13 13.98
CA ILE A 290 0.60 -4.72 14.28
C ILE A 290 -0.57 -3.85 13.80
N ARG A 291 -0.94 -2.85 14.59
CA ARG A 291 -2.01 -1.89 14.31
C ARG A 291 -1.55 -0.44 14.31
N ASP A 292 -0.58 -0.11 15.16
CA ASP A 292 -0.16 1.26 15.41
C ASP A 292 1.36 1.40 15.21
N LEU A 293 1.74 2.32 14.31
CA LEU A 293 3.13 2.59 13.94
C LEU A 293 3.80 3.68 14.81
N THR A 294 3.08 4.22 15.80
CA THR A 294 3.59 5.22 16.73
C THR A 294 4.90 4.77 17.36
N GLY A 295 5.90 5.63 17.28
CA GLY A 295 7.28 5.40 17.69
C GLY A 295 8.22 5.24 16.51
N LEU A 296 7.76 4.76 15.34
CA LEU A 296 8.61 4.63 14.15
C LEU A 296 9.10 5.98 13.59
N GLN A 297 8.44 7.10 13.89
CA GLN A 297 8.88 8.44 13.46
C GLN A 297 10.30 8.80 13.95
N PHE A 298 10.81 8.09 14.97
CA PHE A 298 12.17 8.27 15.50
C PHE A 298 13.23 7.40 14.79
N ALA A 299 12.83 6.45 13.95
CA ALA A 299 13.73 5.56 13.21
C ALA A 299 14.32 6.23 11.95
N THR A 300 15.01 7.35 12.12
CA THR A 300 15.42 8.24 11.01
C THR A 300 16.46 7.64 10.05
N SER A 301 17.20 6.60 10.47
CA SER A 301 18.14 5.86 9.60
C SER A 301 17.52 4.65 8.91
N LEU A 302 16.21 4.43 9.05
CA LEU A 302 15.52 3.28 8.49
C LEU A 302 15.56 3.33 6.96
N ASN A 303 16.12 2.31 6.35
CA ASN A 303 16.20 2.15 4.90
C ASN A 303 15.19 1.12 4.36
N GLU A 304 14.75 0.18 5.21
CA GLU A 304 13.86 -0.90 4.83
C GLU A 304 12.79 -1.14 5.90
N LEU A 305 11.53 -1.14 5.48
CA LEU A 305 10.38 -1.38 6.34
C LEU A 305 9.41 -2.36 5.69
N ARG A 306 9.27 -3.55 6.27
CA ARG A 306 8.34 -4.60 5.82
C ARG A 306 7.26 -4.83 6.85
N LEU A 307 6.02 -4.54 6.47
CA LEU A 307 4.82 -4.49 7.31
C LEU A 307 3.66 -5.32 6.73
N ARG A 308 3.92 -6.21 5.77
CA ARG A 308 2.88 -6.99 5.09
C ARG A 308 2.05 -7.84 6.06
N TYR A 309 0.79 -8.06 5.73
CA TYR A 309 -0.12 -8.92 6.49
C TYR A 309 -0.31 -8.48 7.97
N ASN A 310 -0.54 -7.19 8.19
CA ASN A 310 -0.84 -6.62 9.50
C ASN A 310 -2.24 -5.98 9.49
N GLN A 311 -2.54 -5.15 10.50
CA GLN A 311 -3.84 -4.50 10.70
C GLN A 311 -3.66 -2.98 10.81
N ILE A 312 -2.70 -2.45 10.05
CA ILE A 312 -2.32 -1.03 10.05
C ILE A 312 -3.33 -0.24 9.24
N ILE A 313 -3.81 0.87 9.82
CA ILE A 313 -4.72 1.82 9.14
C ILE A 313 -4.00 3.14 8.88
N ASP A 314 -3.25 3.62 9.88
CA ASP A 314 -2.55 4.90 9.84
C ASP A 314 -1.05 4.72 9.59
N ILE A 315 -0.56 5.30 8.49
CA ILE A 315 0.85 5.35 8.13
C ILE A 315 1.48 6.75 8.31
N SER A 316 0.77 7.69 8.95
CA SER A 316 1.31 9.01 9.29
C SER A 316 2.63 8.96 10.10
N PRO A 317 2.88 7.97 10.99
CA PRO A 317 4.14 7.92 11.74
C PRO A 317 5.38 7.71 10.86
N ILE A 318 5.22 7.20 9.63
CA ILE A 318 6.35 6.97 8.72
C ILE A 318 6.56 8.08 7.70
N ALA A 319 5.73 9.13 7.69
CA ALA A 319 5.76 10.22 6.70
C ALA A 319 7.12 10.95 6.62
N GLY A 320 7.84 11.01 7.75
CA GLY A 320 9.13 11.69 7.87
C GLY A 320 10.35 10.80 7.62
N LEU A 321 10.17 9.52 7.30
CA LEU A 321 11.27 8.55 7.14
C LEU A 321 11.87 8.61 5.74
N ILE A 322 12.36 9.79 5.36
CA ILE A 322 12.87 10.10 4.02
C ILE A 322 14.09 9.25 3.59
N GLY A 323 14.70 8.52 4.53
CA GLY A 323 15.78 7.57 4.24
C GLY A 323 15.31 6.21 3.69
N LEU A 324 13.99 5.94 3.71
CA LEU A 324 13.42 4.69 3.23
C LEU A 324 13.70 4.48 1.74
N ARG A 325 14.16 3.27 1.42
CA ARG A 325 14.38 2.75 0.06
C ARG A 325 13.43 1.62 -0.28
N THR A 326 13.10 0.78 0.71
CA THR A 326 12.19 -0.35 0.55
C THR A 326 11.03 -0.21 1.53
N LEU A 327 9.81 -0.17 1.00
CA LEU A 327 8.59 -0.14 1.80
C LEU A 327 7.59 -1.19 1.30
N MET A 328 7.22 -2.13 2.16
CA MET A 328 6.21 -3.15 1.87
C MET A 328 5.07 -3.06 2.88
N ILE A 329 3.93 -2.51 2.46
CA ILE A 329 2.77 -2.24 3.31
C ILE A 329 1.47 -2.88 2.79
N ASN A 330 1.52 -3.65 1.71
CA ASN A 330 0.36 -4.37 1.18
C ASN A 330 -0.20 -5.40 2.19
N PHE A 331 -1.44 -5.83 1.96
CA PHE A 331 -2.21 -6.63 2.94
C PHE A 331 -2.35 -5.95 4.31
N ASN A 332 -2.73 -4.66 4.30
CA ASN A 332 -3.15 -3.88 5.46
C ASN A 332 -4.39 -3.05 5.09
N PRO A 333 -5.28 -2.75 6.04
CA PRO A 333 -6.46 -1.90 5.82
C PRO A 333 -6.11 -0.39 5.76
N ILE A 334 -5.10 -0.02 4.96
CA ILE A 334 -4.64 1.36 4.80
C ILE A 334 -5.59 2.08 3.83
N SER A 335 -6.17 3.19 4.29
CA SER A 335 -7.11 3.99 3.50
C SER A 335 -6.52 5.29 2.96
N ASP A 336 -5.35 5.71 3.44
CA ASP A 336 -4.73 6.99 3.08
C ASP A 336 -3.25 6.78 2.77
N LEU A 337 -2.86 7.07 1.53
CA LEU A 337 -1.48 6.99 1.06
C LEU A 337 -0.77 8.35 1.06
N SER A 338 -1.44 9.43 1.46
CA SER A 338 -0.85 10.78 1.54
C SER A 338 0.47 10.87 2.33
N PRO A 339 0.71 10.05 3.39
CA PRO A 339 2.00 10.04 4.09
C PRO A 339 3.19 9.59 3.23
N LEU A 340 2.97 8.93 2.10
CA LEU A 340 4.05 8.45 1.22
C LEU A 340 4.67 9.56 0.37
N ARG A 341 4.00 10.71 0.18
CA ARG A 341 4.40 11.78 -0.77
C ARG A 341 5.84 12.27 -0.59
N GLY A 342 6.32 12.30 0.66
CA GLY A 342 7.66 12.79 1.01
C GLY A 342 8.77 11.76 0.90
N LEU A 343 8.45 10.49 0.65
CA LEU A 343 9.41 9.37 0.67
C LEU A 343 10.13 9.21 -0.67
N THR A 344 10.63 10.30 -1.22
CA THR A 344 11.16 10.38 -2.60
C THR A 344 12.39 9.52 -2.86
N ASN A 345 13.04 8.97 -1.82
CA ASN A 345 14.15 8.03 -1.94
C ASN A 345 13.73 6.55 -2.07
N LEU A 346 12.42 6.27 -2.09
CA LEU A 346 11.91 4.93 -2.32
C LEU A 346 12.34 4.41 -3.69
N ILE A 347 12.83 3.17 -3.68
CA ILE A 347 13.24 2.38 -4.85
C ILE A 347 12.25 1.23 -5.05
N HIS A 348 11.78 0.62 -3.96
CA HIS A 348 10.86 -0.51 -3.98
C HIS A 348 9.64 -0.20 -3.12
N LEU A 349 8.45 -0.23 -3.74
CA LEU A 349 7.18 -0.02 -3.06
C LEU A 349 6.21 -1.17 -3.36
N GLN A 350 5.71 -1.82 -2.30
CA GLN A 350 4.54 -2.69 -2.39
C GLN A 350 3.42 -2.09 -1.54
N VAL A 351 2.31 -1.76 -2.19
CA VAL A 351 1.21 -1.02 -1.56
C VAL A 351 -0.14 -1.60 -1.96
N HIS A 352 -1.07 -1.61 -1.00
CA HIS A 352 -2.47 -1.82 -1.32
C HIS A 352 -3.14 -0.47 -1.57
N VAL A 353 -3.81 -0.31 -2.71
CA VAL A 353 -4.49 0.93 -3.11
C VAL A 353 -6.00 0.71 -2.97
N PRO A 354 -6.63 1.29 -1.93
CA PRO A 354 -8.07 1.23 -1.79
C PRO A 354 -8.70 2.10 -2.90
N GLY A 355 -9.79 1.64 -3.50
CA GLY A 355 -10.34 2.21 -4.75
C GLY A 355 -10.58 3.73 -4.75
N ALA A 356 -10.86 4.35 -3.60
CA ALA A 356 -11.09 5.81 -3.49
C ALA A 356 -9.81 6.67 -3.41
N SER A 357 -8.64 6.09 -3.10
CA SER A 357 -7.42 6.87 -2.82
C SER A 357 -6.61 7.26 -4.07
N GLY A 358 -6.75 6.50 -5.16
CA GLY A 358 -5.94 6.68 -6.37
C GLY A 358 -4.43 6.57 -6.13
N LEU A 359 -3.65 6.86 -7.18
CA LEU A 359 -2.18 6.77 -7.17
C LEU A 359 -1.48 8.12 -6.99
N LEU A 360 -2.23 9.23 -6.86
CA LEU A 360 -1.64 10.58 -6.73
C LEU A 360 -0.57 10.71 -5.63
N PRO A 361 -0.72 10.09 -4.43
CA PRO A 361 0.30 10.22 -3.39
C PRO A 361 1.67 9.65 -3.74
N ILE A 362 1.77 8.78 -4.75
CA ILE A 362 3.04 8.15 -5.17
C ILE A 362 3.63 8.76 -6.44
N ALA A 363 2.99 9.77 -7.03
CA ALA A 363 3.38 10.33 -8.32
C ALA A 363 4.77 11.02 -8.30
N GLY A 364 5.18 11.52 -7.13
CA GLY A 364 6.48 12.16 -6.91
C GLY A 364 7.62 11.21 -6.56
N LEU A 365 7.39 9.89 -6.51
CA LEU A 365 8.39 8.90 -6.11
C LEU A 365 9.32 8.52 -7.28
N ILE A 366 9.94 9.53 -7.88
CA ILE A 366 10.69 9.45 -9.15
C ILE A 366 11.88 8.47 -9.14
N ASN A 367 12.32 8.01 -7.98
CA ASN A 367 13.41 7.03 -7.83
C ASN A 367 12.91 5.58 -7.78
N LEU A 368 11.59 5.33 -7.91
CA LEU A 368 11.05 3.98 -7.93
C LEU A 368 11.59 3.19 -9.12
N GLU A 369 12.15 2.02 -8.82
CA GLU A 369 12.56 1.00 -9.78
C GLU A 369 11.58 -0.18 -9.80
N SER A 370 10.90 -0.45 -8.67
CA SER A 370 9.88 -1.51 -8.56
C SER A 370 8.65 -1.03 -7.80
N LEU A 371 7.50 -1.17 -8.44
CA LEU A 371 6.18 -0.85 -7.90
C LEU A 371 5.25 -2.05 -8.06
N ARG A 372 4.76 -2.57 -6.93
CA ARG A 372 3.65 -3.53 -6.90
C ARG A 372 2.44 -2.86 -6.27
N ILE A 373 1.41 -2.69 -7.07
CA ILE A 373 0.10 -2.20 -6.67
C ILE A 373 -0.81 -3.42 -6.55
N GLU A 374 -1.42 -3.57 -5.38
CA GLU A 374 -2.56 -4.45 -5.18
C GLU A 374 -3.76 -3.56 -4.92
N GLY A 375 -4.76 -3.54 -5.79
CA GLY A 375 -5.86 -2.60 -5.65
C GLY A 375 -7.20 -3.31 -5.76
N ASP A 376 -8.23 -2.67 -5.23
CA ASP A 376 -9.60 -3.17 -5.34
C ASP A 376 -10.33 -2.62 -6.58
N ASP A 377 -9.79 -1.56 -7.23
CA ASP A 377 -10.39 -0.93 -8.44
C ASP A 377 -9.48 0.17 -9.06
N VAL A 378 -8.14 -0.02 -9.13
CA VAL A 378 -7.30 0.99 -9.78
C VAL A 378 -7.58 1.01 -11.28
N SER A 379 -7.92 2.17 -11.84
CA SER A 379 -8.17 2.33 -13.28
C SER A 379 -7.31 3.41 -13.93
N ASP A 380 -6.88 4.41 -13.16
CA ASP A 380 -6.08 5.53 -13.64
C ASP A 380 -4.60 5.37 -13.25
N LEU A 381 -3.76 5.17 -14.27
CA LEU A 381 -2.30 5.10 -14.14
C LEU A 381 -1.59 6.43 -14.43
N SER A 382 -2.29 7.52 -14.70
CA SER A 382 -1.68 8.84 -14.99
C SER A 382 -0.63 9.29 -13.96
N PRO A 383 -0.76 9.00 -12.65
CA PRO A 383 0.26 9.36 -11.68
C PRO A 383 1.60 8.62 -11.87
N LEU A 384 1.64 7.54 -12.66
CA LEU A 384 2.86 6.77 -12.92
C LEU A 384 3.69 7.31 -14.10
N ALA A 385 3.14 8.21 -14.92
CA ALA A 385 3.77 8.65 -16.17
C ALA A 385 5.18 9.26 -15.97
N GLY A 386 5.42 9.90 -14.82
CA GLY A 386 6.71 10.50 -14.47
C GLY A 386 7.75 9.54 -13.91
N LEU A 387 7.40 8.29 -13.61
CA LEU A 387 8.26 7.32 -12.90
C LEU A 387 9.24 6.61 -13.85
N THR A 388 9.98 7.38 -14.64
CA THR A 388 10.82 6.88 -15.75
C THR A 388 11.95 5.93 -15.35
N ASN A 389 12.28 5.82 -14.06
CA ASN A 389 13.24 4.83 -13.53
C ASN A 389 12.63 3.44 -13.30
N LEU A 390 11.31 3.29 -13.47
CA LEU A 390 10.60 2.05 -13.18
C LEU A 390 11.08 0.93 -14.12
N GLU A 391 11.57 -0.15 -13.52
CA GLU A 391 11.99 -1.36 -14.22
C GLU A 391 10.95 -2.48 -14.07
N THR A 392 10.20 -2.47 -12.97
CA THR A 392 9.21 -3.48 -12.63
C THR A 392 7.90 -2.83 -12.20
N LEU A 393 6.82 -3.16 -12.91
CA LEU A 393 5.48 -2.74 -12.58
C LEU A 393 4.54 -3.96 -12.50
N ALA A 394 3.84 -4.08 -11.38
CA ALA A 394 2.77 -5.05 -11.21
C ALA A 394 1.52 -4.34 -10.69
N PHE A 395 0.38 -4.54 -11.33
CA PHE A 395 -0.93 -4.05 -10.89
C PHE A 395 -2.03 -5.11 -11.04
N GLU A 396 -1.76 -6.33 -10.57
CA GLU A 396 -2.69 -7.46 -10.68
C GLU A 396 -4.08 -7.17 -10.07
N ALA A 397 -5.13 -7.62 -10.76
CA ALA A 397 -6.53 -7.61 -10.30
C ALA A 397 -7.12 -6.21 -10.08
N ASN A 398 -6.87 -5.31 -11.03
CA ASN A 398 -7.41 -3.96 -11.04
C ASN A 398 -8.39 -3.81 -12.22
N ASN A 399 -8.62 -2.58 -12.67
CA ASN A 399 -9.54 -2.25 -13.75
C ASN A 399 -8.86 -1.31 -14.77
N VAL A 400 -7.57 -1.58 -15.04
CA VAL A 400 -6.73 -0.75 -15.90
C VAL A 400 -6.93 -1.12 -17.37
N SER A 401 -7.65 -0.26 -18.11
CA SER A 401 -7.79 -0.44 -19.56
C SER A 401 -6.85 0.43 -20.40
N ASP A 402 -6.37 1.56 -19.85
CA ASP A 402 -5.50 2.50 -20.55
C ASP A 402 -4.04 2.38 -20.08
N LEU A 403 -3.16 1.99 -21.01
CA LEU A 403 -1.72 1.88 -20.80
C LEU A 403 -0.96 3.12 -21.29
N SER A 404 -1.62 4.16 -21.79
CA SER A 404 -0.98 5.39 -22.28
C SER A 404 0.01 6.03 -21.29
N PRO A 405 -0.22 6.00 -19.96
CA PRO A 405 0.76 6.54 -19.00
C PRO A 405 2.08 5.77 -18.96
N LEU A 406 2.14 4.55 -19.51
CA LEU A 406 3.35 3.71 -19.50
C LEU A 406 4.28 3.99 -20.69
N ALA A 407 3.86 4.77 -21.69
CA ALA A 407 4.55 4.90 -22.97
C ALA A 407 6.01 5.38 -22.85
N ASP A 408 6.30 6.24 -21.87
CA ASP A 408 7.62 6.82 -21.64
C ASP A 408 8.45 6.09 -20.57
N LEU A 409 7.96 4.97 -20.03
CA LEU A 409 8.67 4.16 -19.03
C LEU A 409 9.72 3.25 -19.70
N ILE A 410 10.63 3.84 -20.47
CA ILE A 410 11.60 3.17 -21.34
C ILE A 410 12.58 2.23 -20.61
N ASN A 411 12.61 2.28 -19.28
CA ASN A 411 13.41 1.38 -18.44
C ASN A 411 12.66 0.11 -18.01
N LEU A 412 11.37 -0.01 -18.32
CA LEU A 412 10.53 -1.13 -17.92
C LEU A 412 11.04 -2.43 -18.54
N LYS A 413 11.32 -3.41 -17.68
CA LYS A 413 11.75 -4.77 -18.02
C LYS A 413 10.65 -5.77 -17.76
N THR A 414 9.77 -5.48 -16.82
CA THR A 414 8.75 -6.43 -16.37
C THR A 414 7.43 -5.74 -16.11
N LEU A 415 6.39 -6.22 -16.79
CA LEU A 415 5.02 -5.74 -16.67
C LEU A 415 4.06 -6.89 -16.37
N TRP A 416 3.45 -6.84 -15.20
CA TRP A 416 2.34 -7.71 -14.79
C TRP A 416 1.05 -6.89 -14.73
N THR A 417 0.12 -7.14 -15.65
CA THR A 417 -1.16 -6.43 -15.66
C THR A 417 -2.26 -7.20 -14.94
N GLY A 418 -2.22 -8.54 -14.93
CA GLY A 418 -3.35 -9.35 -14.46
C GLY A 418 -4.62 -9.18 -15.33
N SER A 419 -5.77 -9.57 -14.77
CA SER A 419 -7.09 -9.60 -15.43
C SER A 419 -7.73 -8.22 -15.63
N ASP A 420 -7.09 -7.33 -16.38
CA ASP A 420 -7.42 -5.90 -16.43
C ASP A 420 -8.13 -5.43 -17.72
N PHE A 421 -8.76 -6.34 -18.48
CA PHE A 421 -9.50 -6.01 -19.72
C PHE A 421 -8.73 -5.17 -20.76
N ILE A 422 -7.41 -5.29 -20.78
CA ILE A 422 -6.54 -4.56 -21.71
C ILE A 422 -6.85 -5.00 -23.14
N SER A 423 -6.91 -4.03 -24.06
CA SER A 423 -7.17 -4.26 -25.48
C SER A 423 -6.14 -3.60 -26.40
N ASP A 424 -5.55 -2.48 -25.99
CA ASP A 424 -4.54 -1.76 -26.75
C ASP A 424 -3.14 -1.90 -26.12
N LEU A 425 -2.21 -2.44 -26.91
CA LEU A 425 -0.79 -2.56 -26.55
C LEU A 425 0.09 -1.48 -27.21
N SER A 426 -0.49 -0.55 -27.97
CA SER A 426 0.25 0.51 -28.68
C SER A 426 1.19 1.33 -27.77
N PRO A 427 0.85 1.62 -26.50
CA PRO A 427 1.75 2.34 -25.59
C PRO A 427 3.04 1.56 -25.28
N LEU A 428 3.05 0.23 -25.44
CA LEU A 428 4.21 -0.60 -25.12
C LEU A 428 5.26 -0.63 -26.23
N SER A 429 4.96 -0.12 -27.42
CA SER A 429 5.79 -0.27 -28.63
C SER A 429 7.23 0.27 -28.49
N GLY A 430 7.42 1.30 -27.65
CA GLY A 430 8.74 1.90 -27.37
C GLY A 430 9.54 1.21 -26.26
N LEU A 431 8.95 0.29 -25.50
CA LEU A 431 9.52 -0.29 -24.29
C LEU A 431 10.50 -1.44 -24.57
N THR A 432 11.50 -1.18 -25.41
CA THR A 432 12.44 -2.17 -25.97
C THR A 432 13.28 -2.95 -24.95
N LYS A 433 13.27 -2.54 -23.67
CA LYS A 433 13.90 -3.26 -22.56
C LYS A 433 13.00 -4.33 -21.93
N LEU A 434 11.73 -4.42 -22.31
CA LEU A 434 10.82 -5.44 -21.80
C LEU A 434 11.36 -6.85 -22.05
N GLU A 435 11.43 -7.60 -20.97
CA GLU A 435 11.83 -9.01 -20.94
C GLU A 435 10.66 -9.93 -20.56
N PHE A 436 9.68 -9.41 -19.80
CA PHE A 436 8.48 -10.13 -19.39
C PHE A 436 7.26 -9.24 -19.59
N LEU A 437 6.23 -9.78 -20.25
CA LEU A 437 4.92 -9.17 -20.42
C LEU A 437 3.82 -10.19 -20.17
N GLU A 438 2.94 -9.89 -19.21
CA GLU A 438 1.67 -10.58 -19.02
C GLU A 438 0.53 -9.60 -19.28
N ALA A 439 -0.33 -9.94 -20.25
CA ALA A 439 -1.54 -9.23 -20.60
C ALA A 439 -2.64 -10.25 -20.97
N CYS A 440 -3.07 -11.02 -19.97
CA CYS A 440 -4.07 -12.09 -20.14
C CYS A 440 -5.50 -11.60 -19.94
N CYS A 441 -6.47 -12.40 -20.40
CA CYS A 441 -7.88 -12.28 -20.05
C CYS A 441 -8.51 -10.93 -20.46
N GLY A 442 -8.10 -10.37 -21.60
CA GLY A 442 -8.60 -9.11 -22.14
C GLY A 442 -9.16 -9.27 -23.55
N ASP A 443 -9.05 -8.19 -24.32
CA ASP A 443 -9.58 -8.08 -25.68
C ASP A 443 -8.47 -7.78 -26.71
N VAL A 444 -7.21 -8.11 -26.37
CA VAL A 444 -6.06 -7.91 -27.26
C VAL A 444 -6.24 -8.71 -28.54
N SER A 445 -6.06 -8.05 -29.68
CA SER A 445 -6.12 -8.67 -31.01
C SER A 445 -4.98 -8.26 -31.93
N ASP A 446 -4.47 -7.03 -31.79
CA ASP A 446 -3.31 -6.53 -32.54
C ASP A 446 -2.01 -6.70 -31.75
N LEU A 447 -1.08 -7.47 -32.31
CA LEU A 447 0.25 -7.69 -31.75
C LEU A 447 1.36 -6.87 -32.45
N THR A 448 1.01 -6.02 -33.41
CA THR A 448 1.95 -5.13 -34.12
C THR A 448 2.83 -4.31 -33.17
N PRO A 449 2.33 -3.78 -32.03
CA PRO A 449 3.17 -3.07 -31.07
C PRO A 449 4.35 -3.89 -30.52
N LEU A 450 4.28 -5.23 -30.56
CA LEU A 450 5.30 -6.11 -29.98
C LEU A 450 6.51 -6.37 -30.90
N VAL A 451 6.44 -6.03 -32.19
CA VAL A 451 7.48 -6.34 -33.20
C VAL A 451 8.88 -5.86 -32.78
N GLY A 452 8.96 -4.69 -32.14
CA GLY A 452 10.22 -4.08 -31.69
C GLY A 452 10.77 -4.64 -30.37
N LEU A 453 9.99 -5.42 -29.62
CA LEU A 453 10.31 -5.87 -28.26
C LEU A 453 11.19 -7.13 -28.26
N THR A 454 12.25 -7.11 -29.07
CA THR A 454 13.18 -8.24 -29.28
C THR A 454 13.95 -8.69 -28.02
N GLY A 455 13.81 -7.95 -26.92
CA GLY A 455 14.28 -8.32 -25.58
C GLY A 455 13.41 -9.36 -24.86
N LEU A 456 12.17 -9.56 -25.29
CA LEU A 456 11.18 -10.42 -24.62
C LEU A 456 11.68 -11.86 -24.48
N LYS A 457 11.58 -12.36 -23.25
CA LYS A 457 11.89 -13.73 -22.84
C LYS A 457 10.62 -14.48 -22.46
N GLU A 458 9.65 -13.81 -21.86
CA GLU A 458 8.38 -14.41 -21.43
C GLU A 458 7.21 -13.53 -21.88
N LEU A 459 6.22 -14.15 -22.55
CA LEU A 459 5.04 -13.47 -23.05
C LEU A 459 3.79 -14.30 -22.77
N HIS A 460 2.84 -13.72 -22.05
CA HIS A 460 1.56 -14.34 -21.68
C HIS A 460 0.39 -13.49 -22.19
N LEU A 461 -0.33 -14.02 -23.17
CA LEU A 461 -1.49 -13.41 -23.84
C LEU A 461 -2.68 -14.38 -23.87
N ASN A 462 -2.77 -15.30 -22.91
CA ASN A 462 -3.86 -16.26 -22.83
C ASN A 462 -5.22 -15.58 -22.58
N GLY A 463 -6.29 -16.11 -23.17
CA GLY A 463 -7.65 -15.58 -22.99
C GLY A 463 -7.88 -14.23 -23.65
N ASN A 464 -7.41 -14.06 -24.89
CA ASN A 464 -7.58 -12.84 -25.69
C ASN A 464 -8.29 -13.16 -27.03
N LYS A 465 -8.24 -12.24 -28.00
CA LYS A 465 -8.84 -12.35 -29.35
C LYS A 465 -7.76 -12.35 -30.45
N VAL A 466 -6.57 -12.87 -30.14
CA VAL A 466 -5.44 -12.91 -31.08
C VAL A 466 -5.73 -13.93 -32.19
N SER A 467 -5.52 -13.54 -33.44
CA SER A 467 -5.62 -14.43 -34.61
C SER A 467 -4.38 -14.39 -35.51
N ASP A 468 -3.70 -13.24 -35.59
CA ASP A 468 -2.41 -13.10 -36.27
C ASP A 468 -1.26 -13.00 -35.27
N ILE A 469 -0.34 -13.96 -35.34
CA ILE A 469 0.88 -14.00 -34.53
C ILE A 469 2.15 -13.74 -35.35
N SER A 470 2.03 -13.29 -36.61
CA SER A 470 3.16 -12.87 -37.43
C SER A 470 4.07 -11.82 -36.77
N PRO A 471 3.57 -10.88 -35.93
CA PRO A 471 4.43 -9.96 -35.19
C PRO A 471 5.43 -10.63 -34.24
N LEU A 472 5.17 -11.88 -33.81
CA LEU A 472 6.01 -12.59 -32.84
C LEU A 472 7.23 -13.27 -33.47
N ALA A 473 7.30 -13.40 -34.80
CA ALA A 473 8.34 -14.17 -35.50
C ALA A 473 9.77 -13.70 -35.20
N GLY A 474 9.95 -12.40 -34.91
CA GLY A 474 11.24 -11.80 -34.58
C GLY A 474 11.69 -11.94 -33.13
N LEU A 475 10.82 -12.41 -32.23
CA LEU A 475 11.06 -12.45 -30.77
C LEU A 475 11.87 -13.69 -30.35
N THR A 476 13.01 -13.88 -31.01
CA THR A 476 13.86 -15.09 -30.91
C THR A 476 14.44 -15.37 -29.52
N LYS A 477 14.34 -14.42 -28.58
CA LYS A 477 14.75 -14.61 -27.18
C LYS A 477 13.67 -15.25 -26.30
N LEU A 478 12.45 -15.43 -26.81
CA LEU A 478 11.36 -16.08 -26.08
C LEU A 478 11.75 -17.47 -25.61
N ASN A 479 11.51 -17.73 -24.33
CA ASN A 479 11.69 -19.00 -23.65
C ASN A 479 10.35 -19.57 -23.14
N ARG A 480 9.35 -18.72 -22.85
CA ARG A 480 7.98 -19.07 -22.47
C ARG A 480 7.00 -18.24 -23.27
N LEU A 481 6.03 -18.91 -23.91
CA LEU A 481 4.97 -18.27 -24.67
C LEU A 481 3.61 -18.90 -24.36
N GLY A 482 2.70 -18.09 -23.83
CA GLY A 482 1.31 -18.47 -23.54
C GLY A 482 0.35 -17.73 -24.46
N LEU A 483 -0.35 -18.49 -25.30
CA LEU A 483 -1.32 -18.03 -26.28
C LEU A 483 -2.60 -18.87 -26.25
N ASP A 484 -2.84 -19.62 -25.17
CA ASP A 484 -4.03 -20.45 -25.09
C ASP A 484 -5.32 -19.63 -24.95
N HIS A 485 -6.45 -20.19 -25.39
CA HIS A 485 -7.74 -19.50 -25.43
C HIS A 485 -7.67 -18.21 -26.28
N ASN A 486 -7.34 -18.36 -27.57
CA ASN A 486 -7.32 -17.33 -28.59
C ASN A 486 -7.99 -17.85 -29.88
N ASN A 487 -7.81 -17.16 -31.02
CA ASN A 487 -8.38 -17.50 -32.33
C ASN A 487 -7.29 -17.75 -33.38
N ILE A 488 -6.20 -18.41 -33.01
CA ILE A 488 -5.01 -18.58 -33.86
C ILE A 488 -5.19 -19.81 -34.77
N PRO A 489 -5.15 -19.66 -36.11
CA PRO A 489 -5.21 -20.79 -37.04
C PRO A 489 -3.82 -21.26 -37.51
N ASP A 490 -2.83 -20.37 -37.52
CA ASP A 490 -1.49 -20.60 -38.10
C ASP A 490 -0.39 -20.36 -37.06
N VAL A 491 0.45 -21.39 -36.86
CA VAL A 491 1.63 -21.34 -35.99
C VAL A 491 2.95 -21.25 -36.74
N SER A 492 2.92 -21.05 -38.06
CA SER A 492 4.11 -20.86 -38.89
C SER A 492 5.07 -19.75 -38.39
N PRO A 493 4.60 -18.62 -37.82
CA PRO A 493 5.50 -17.60 -37.27
C PRO A 493 6.36 -18.08 -36.10
N LEU A 494 5.97 -19.17 -35.42
CA LEU A 494 6.70 -19.70 -34.26
C LEU A 494 7.90 -20.57 -34.65
N ALA A 495 8.02 -21.01 -35.90
CA ALA A 495 9.04 -21.98 -36.34
C ALA A 495 10.49 -21.55 -36.05
N GLY A 496 10.75 -20.23 -36.03
CA GLY A 496 12.07 -19.65 -35.76
C GLY A 496 12.40 -19.47 -34.27
N LEU A 497 11.46 -19.69 -33.36
CA LEU A 497 11.61 -19.42 -31.92
C LEU A 497 12.28 -20.60 -31.19
N ILE A 498 13.43 -21.03 -31.69
CA ILE A 498 14.15 -22.24 -31.25
C ILE A 498 14.57 -22.25 -29.77
N ASN A 499 14.52 -21.10 -29.08
CA ASN A 499 14.83 -20.97 -27.66
C ASN A 499 13.65 -21.29 -26.73
N LEU A 500 12.45 -21.53 -27.29
CA LEU A 500 11.26 -21.88 -26.52
C LEU A 500 11.47 -23.17 -25.71
N LYS A 501 11.13 -23.08 -24.42
CA LYS A 501 11.13 -24.19 -23.47
C LYS A 501 9.71 -24.52 -23.00
N TRP A 502 8.81 -23.54 -23.02
CA TRP A 502 7.41 -23.68 -22.64
C TRP A 502 6.53 -22.98 -23.69
N LEU A 503 5.61 -23.73 -24.30
CA LEU A 503 4.67 -23.21 -25.28
C LEU A 503 3.25 -23.70 -24.98
N ASN A 504 2.32 -22.79 -24.76
CA ASN A 504 0.89 -23.11 -24.69
C ASN A 504 0.13 -22.41 -25.81
N VAL A 505 -0.44 -23.20 -26.72
CA VAL A 505 -1.32 -22.77 -27.82
C VAL A 505 -2.64 -23.55 -27.80
N GLY A 506 -3.03 -24.08 -26.63
CA GLY A 506 -4.28 -24.81 -26.48
C GLY A 506 -5.52 -23.92 -26.66
N ALA A 507 -6.70 -24.49 -26.93
CA ALA A 507 -7.95 -23.75 -27.15
C ALA A 507 -7.79 -22.65 -28.22
N ASN A 508 -7.39 -23.06 -29.42
CA ASN A 508 -7.24 -22.23 -30.62
C ASN A 508 -7.85 -22.98 -31.83
N ASP A 509 -7.63 -22.48 -33.06
CA ASP A 509 -8.14 -23.04 -34.31
C ASP A 509 -7.04 -23.73 -35.15
N ILE A 510 -5.98 -24.22 -34.50
CA ILE A 510 -4.78 -24.76 -35.17
C ILE A 510 -5.09 -26.13 -35.78
N SER A 511 -4.70 -26.34 -37.03
CA SER A 511 -4.83 -27.63 -37.72
C SER A 511 -3.50 -28.26 -38.15
N ASP A 512 -2.49 -27.43 -38.43
CA ASP A 512 -1.13 -27.85 -38.80
C ASP A 512 -0.14 -27.50 -37.69
N VAL A 513 0.59 -28.50 -37.20
CA VAL A 513 1.64 -28.37 -36.18
C VAL A 513 3.04 -28.63 -36.72
N ALA A 514 3.19 -28.87 -38.03
CA ALA A 514 4.49 -29.06 -38.65
C ALA A 514 5.50 -27.93 -38.38
N PRO A 515 5.10 -26.64 -38.32
CA PRO A 515 6.03 -25.56 -37.97
C PRO A 515 6.70 -25.70 -36.59
N LEU A 516 6.08 -26.43 -35.65
CA LEU A 516 6.61 -26.61 -34.30
C LEU A 516 7.70 -27.68 -34.22
N ALA A 517 7.86 -28.53 -35.23
CA ALA A 517 8.77 -29.69 -35.23
C ALA A 517 10.24 -29.32 -34.93
N GLY A 518 10.66 -28.11 -35.30
CA GLY A 518 12.02 -27.61 -35.08
C GLY A 518 12.30 -27.09 -33.66
N LEU A 519 11.30 -27.00 -32.78
CA LEU A 519 11.43 -26.43 -31.44
C LEU A 519 11.99 -27.45 -30.43
N THR A 520 13.17 -27.99 -30.72
CA THR A 520 13.77 -29.12 -30.00
C THR A 520 14.14 -28.82 -28.54
N ASN A 521 14.13 -27.56 -28.13
CA ASN A 521 14.39 -27.14 -26.74
C ASN A 521 13.13 -27.18 -25.85
N LEU A 522 11.94 -27.45 -26.42
CA LEU A 522 10.70 -27.53 -25.66
C LEU A 522 10.76 -28.60 -24.58
N LYS A 523 10.34 -28.22 -23.36
CA LYS A 523 10.12 -29.09 -22.21
C LYS A 523 8.64 -29.21 -21.87
N TRP A 524 7.85 -28.20 -22.21
CA TRP A 524 6.41 -28.21 -21.97
C TRP A 524 5.69 -27.71 -23.22
N LEU A 525 4.72 -28.49 -23.71
CA LEU A 525 3.92 -28.16 -24.89
C LEU A 525 2.43 -28.42 -24.63
N GLY A 526 1.60 -27.39 -24.82
CA GLY A 526 0.15 -27.47 -24.80
C GLY A 526 -0.44 -27.14 -26.16
N VAL A 527 -1.14 -28.11 -26.77
CA VAL A 527 -1.86 -27.98 -28.06
C VAL A 527 -3.31 -28.50 -27.96
N TYR A 528 -3.83 -28.66 -26.74
CA TYR A 528 -5.17 -29.19 -26.49
C TYR A 528 -6.28 -28.33 -27.11
N LYS A 529 -7.48 -28.87 -27.33
CA LYS A 529 -8.66 -28.14 -27.86
C LYS A 529 -8.32 -27.34 -29.13
N ASN A 530 -7.84 -28.03 -30.16
CA ASN A 530 -7.55 -27.46 -31.48
C ASN A 530 -8.20 -28.33 -32.58
N ALA A 531 -7.90 -28.05 -33.85
CA ALA A 531 -8.36 -28.80 -35.02
C ALA A 531 -7.28 -29.72 -35.61
N ILE A 532 -6.29 -30.13 -34.81
CA ILE A 532 -5.13 -30.93 -35.27
C ILE A 532 -5.58 -32.35 -35.62
N SER A 533 -5.34 -32.78 -36.85
CA SER A 533 -5.69 -34.13 -37.34
C SER A 533 -4.49 -35.05 -37.52
N ASP A 534 -3.28 -34.50 -37.60
CA ASP A 534 -2.02 -35.23 -37.68
C ASP A 534 -1.03 -34.67 -36.66
N ILE A 535 -0.55 -35.52 -35.77
CA ILE A 535 0.45 -35.17 -34.74
C ILE A 535 1.85 -35.70 -35.06
N SER A 536 2.01 -36.45 -36.16
CA SER A 536 3.29 -37.05 -36.55
C SER A 536 4.43 -36.03 -36.70
N PRO A 537 4.21 -34.76 -37.10
CA PRO A 537 5.30 -33.78 -37.13
C PRO A 537 5.95 -33.51 -35.76
N LEU A 538 5.26 -33.82 -34.66
CA LEU A 538 5.75 -33.63 -33.29
C LEU A 538 6.47 -34.87 -32.73
N ASP A 539 6.54 -35.98 -33.47
CA ASP A 539 7.12 -37.24 -32.98
C ASP A 539 8.58 -37.08 -32.51
N GLY A 540 9.36 -36.27 -33.22
CA GLY A 540 10.75 -35.97 -32.85
C GLY A 540 10.93 -35.14 -31.58
N LEU A 541 9.87 -34.50 -31.07
CA LEU A 541 9.92 -33.71 -29.83
C LEU A 541 9.61 -34.54 -28.58
N ARG A 542 8.98 -35.72 -28.74
CA ARG A 542 8.44 -36.51 -27.63
C ARG A 542 9.50 -36.92 -26.60
N GLU A 543 10.73 -37.18 -27.04
CA GLU A 543 11.83 -37.56 -26.15
C GLU A 543 12.33 -36.40 -25.28
N ASN A 544 12.04 -35.15 -25.67
CA ASN A 544 12.55 -33.95 -25.00
C ASN A 544 11.50 -33.24 -24.14
N ILE A 545 10.21 -33.48 -24.39
CA ILE A 545 9.09 -32.84 -23.69
C ILE A 545 8.77 -33.61 -22.40
N THR A 546 8.89 -32.94 -21.25
CA THR A 546 8.49 -33.48 -19.93
C THR A 546 6.98 -33.41 -19.69
N THR A 547 6.28 -32.52 -20.37
CA THR A 547 4.82 -32.38 -20.23
C THR A 547 4.18 -32.03 -21.57
N PHE A 548 3.26 -32.88 -22.03
CA PHE A 548 2.57 -32.72 -23.31
C PHE A 548 1.05 -32.79 -23.13
N LEU A 549 0.36 -31.68 -23.35
CA LEU A 549 -1.11 -31.58 -23.25
C LEU A 549 -1.72 -31.45 -24.65
N TRP A 550 -2.42 -32.48 -25.13
CA TRP A 550 -2.86 -32.54 -26.53
C TRP A 550 -4.33 -32.94 -26.73
N HIS A 551 -5.09 -33.16 -25.65
CA HIS A 551 -6.48 -33.64 -25.68
C HIS A 551 -7.45 -32.77 -26.48
N ALA A 552 -8.61 -33.30 -26.85
CA ALA A 552 -9.65 -32.58 -27.60
C ALA A 552 -9.18 -32.06 -28.98
N ASN A 553 -8.48 -32.90 -29.73
CA ASN A 553 -8.09 -32.68 -31.12
C ASN A 553 -8.64 -33.82 -32.00
N PRO A 554 -8.96 -33.60 -33.30
CA PRO A 554 -9.35 -34.65 -34.23
C PRO A 554 -8.34 -35.81 -34.39
N ALA A 555 -7.05 -35.56 -34.15
CA ALA A 555 -6.00 -36.56 -34.13
C ALA A 555 -6.17 -37.58 -33.00
N PHE A 556 -6.96 -37.27 -31.96
CA PHE A 556 -7.49 -38.31 -31.09
C PHE A 556 -8.51 -39.11 -31.88
N PRO A 557 -8.33 -40.43 -32.04
CA PRO A 557 -9.42 -41.25 -32.52
C PRO A 557 -10.61 -40.98 -31.60
N LYS A 558 -11.76 -40.59 -32.18
CA LYS A 558 -13.04 -40.78 -31.49
C LYS A 558 -13.01 -42.22 -31.07
N GLY A 559 -12.99 -42.47 -29.75
CA GLY A 559 -13.00 -43.84 -29.23
C GLY A 559 -13.98 -44.62 -30.06
N GLY A 560 -13.52 -45.73 -30.65
CA GLY A 560 -14.40 -46.61 -31.40
C GLY A 560 -15.57 -47.02 -30.51
N SER A 561 -16.54 -47.73 -31.09
CA SER A 561 -17.51 -48.50 -30.31
C SER A 561 -16.84 -49.08 -29.06
N ALA A 562 -17.51 -49.03 -27.90
CA ALA A 562 -17.07 -49.76 -26.72
C ALA A 562 -16.59 -51.13 -27.20
N ILE A 563 -15.33 -51.43 -26.91
CA ILE A 563 -14.68 -52.41 -27.76
C ILE A 563 -15.35 -53.77 -27.45
N GLU A 564 -15.95 -54.42 -28.46
CA GLU A 564 -16.72 -55.66 -28.29
C GLU A 564 -15.91 -56.86 -28.76
N GLY A 565 -15.36 -57.64 -27.81
CA GLY A 565 -14.44 -58.75 -28.03
C GLY A 565 -13.67 -59.12 -26.76
N PRO A 566 -12.95 -60.26 -26.71
CA PRO A 566 -12.07 -60.57 -25.58
C PRO A 566 -10.88 -59.59 -25.56
N TRP A 567 -10.81 -58.75 -24.52
CA TRP A 567 -9.79 -57.72 -24.34
C TRP A 567 -8.50 -58.27 -23.76
N LEU A 568 -7.40 -57.60 -24.12
CA LEU A 568 -6.11 -57.68 -23.46
C LEU A 568 -5.91 -56.38 -22.67
N TRP A 569 -5.89 -56.47 -21.35
CA TRP A 569 -5.51 -55.36 -20.46
C TRP A 569 -4.14 -55.67 -19.87
N VAL A 570 -3.23 -54.69 -19.89
CA VAL A 570 -2.03 -54.73 -19.03
C VAL A 570 -2.41 -54.08 -17.71
N VAL A 571 -2.32 -54.83 -16.63
CA VAL A 571 -2.34 -54.27 -15.27
C VAL A 571 -0.89 -54.17 -14.83
N LEU A 572 -0.43 -52.94 -14.55
CA LEU A 572 0.88 -52.70 -13.94
C LEU A 572 0.67 -52.33 -12.47
N PRO A 573 1.49 -52.87 -11.55
CA PRO A 573 1.30 -52.66 -10.12
C PRO A 573 1.37 -51.18 -9.75
N TYR A 574 0.40 -50.78 -8.95
CA TYR A 574 0.11 -49.39 -8.57
C TYR A 574 1.23 -48.80 -7.70
N GLY A 575 1.89 -47.78 -8.23
CA GLY A 575 2.66 -46.76 -7.51
C GLY A 575 2.43 -45.44 -8.26
N GLU A 576 2.17 -44.36 -7.54
CA GLU A 576 1.55 -43.09 -8.00
C GLU A 576 1.63 -42.75 -9.49
N PRO A 577 0.52 -42.30 -10.13
CA PRO A 577 0.54 -41.85 -11.53
C PRO A 577 1.24 -40.48 -11.59
N SER A 578 2.56 -40.48 -11.58
CA SER A 578 3.37 -39.33 -11.94
C SER A 578 4.51 -39.77 -12.86
N GLY A 579 4.36 -39.48 -14.15
CA GLY A 579 5.44 -39.57 -15.13
C GLY A 579 5.12 -40.37 -16.39
N SER A 580 5.73 -39.95 -17.49
CA SER A 580 5.75 -40.51 -18.84
C SER A 580 6.46 -41.87 -18.94
N ARG A 581 6.27 -42.77 -17.97
CA ARG A 581 6.94 -44.07 -17.95
C ARG A 581 6.19 -45.06 -18.85
N ASP A 582 6.92 -45.62 -19.80
CA ASP A 582 6.49 -46.76 -20.62
C ASP A 582 6.82 -48.03 -19.86
N LEU A 583 5.84 -48.51 -19.10
CA LEU A 583 5.99 -49.58 -18.13
C LEU A 583 6.14 -50.95 -18.82
N LEU A 584 5.56 -51.10 -20.02
CA LEU A 584 5.83 -52.25 -20.88
C LEU A 584 7.27 -52.24 -21.40
N SER A 585 7.81 -51.08 -21.74
CA SER A 585 9.20 -50.92 -22.15
C SER A 585 10.14 -51.26 -21.00
N GLU A 586 9.84 -50.79 -19.79
CA GLU A 586 10.62 -51.14 -18.59
C GLU A 586 10.58 -52.66 -18.30
N ALA A 587 9.38 -53.26 -18.29
CA ALA A 587 9.21 -54.69 -18.03
C ALA A 587 9.85 -55.58 -19.12
N SER A 588 9.86 -55.11 -20.36
CA SER A 588 10.33 -55.88 -21.51
C SER A 588 11.78 -55.58 -21.93
N GLY A 589 12.47 -54.71 -21.21
CA GLY A 589 13.79 -54.19 -21.60
C GLY A 589 13.78 -53.45 -22.94
N GLY A 590 12.67 -52.80 -23.29
CA GLY A 590 12.46 -52.00 -24.50
C GLY A 590 11.93 -52.77 -25.71
N THR A 591 11.61 -54.05 -25.59
CA THR A 591 11.16 -54.89 -26.73
C THR A 591 9.68 -54.70 -27.09
N VAL A 592 8.86 -54.28 -26.12
CA VAL A 592 7.42 -53.99 -26.22
C VAL A 592 7.13 -52.67 -25.50
N THR A 593 6.32 -51.79 -26.09
CA THR A 593 5.94 -50.45 -25.57
C THR A 593 4.42 -50.31 -25.58
N GLU A 594 3.79 -49.47 -24.74
CA GLU A 594 2.32 -49.27 -24.82
C GLU A 594 1.87 -48.76 -26.19
N THR A 595 2.69 -47.92 -26.84
CA THR A 595 2.38 -47.40 -28.18
C THR A 595 2.34 -48.54 -29.22
N LYS A 596 3.36 -49.40 -29.25
CA LYS A 596 3.42 -50.56 -30.16
C LYS A 596 2.22 -51.50 -30.00
N ILE A 597 1.77 -51.71 -28.77
CA ILE A 597 0.56 -52.50 -28.46
C ILE A 597 -0.72 -51.77 -28.87
N ALA A 598 -0.83 -50.48 -28.62
CA ALA A 598 -1.98 -49.67 -29.05
C ALA A 598 -2.09 -49.63 -30.60
N THR A 599 -0.96 -49.68 -31.31
CA THR A 599 -0.92 -49.64 -32.78
C THR A 599 -1.15 -51.01 -33.43
N HIS A 600 -0.61 -52.11 -32.86
CA HIS A 600 -0.59 -53.42 -33.53
C HIS A 600 -1.41 -54.50 -32.81
N GLY A 601 -1.96 -54.19 -31.63
CA GLY A 601 -2.53 -55.16 -30.71
C GLY A 601 -1.45 -56.01 -30.02
N ALA A 602 -1.88 -56.90 -29.12
CA ALA A 602 -1.04 -57.98 -28.66
C ALA A 602 -1.73 -59.34 -28.81
N ILE A 603 -0.89 -60.37 -28.85
CA ILE A 603 -1.28 -61.74 -29.16
C ILE A 603 -1.01 -62.57 -27.91
N GLU A 604 -2.06 -63.26 -27.42
CA GLU A 604 -1.95 -64.19 -26.29
C GLU A 604 -0.81 -65.21 -26.51
N GLY A 605 0.00 -65.42 -25.49
CA GLY A 605 1.19 -66.28 -25.52
C GLY A 605 2.46 -65.61 -26.05
N SER A 606 2.39 -64.37 -26.58
CA SER A 606 3.60 -63.64 -26.97
C SER A 606 4.35 -63.11 -25.75
N ALA A 607 5.69 -63.10 -25.82
CA ALA A 607 6.55 -62.64 -24.72
C ALA A 607 6.52 -61.12 -24.53
N VAL A 608 6.65 -60.69 -23.27
CA VAL A 608 6.85 -59.31 -22.81
C VAL A 608 7.88 -59.35 -21.70
N GLY A 609 9.15 -59.14 -22.06
CA GLY A 609 10.26 -59.40 -21.12
C GLY A 609 10.31 -60.88 -20.75
N ASP A 610 10.32 -61.16 -19.44
CA ASP A 610 10.30 -62.51 -18.89
C ASP A 610 8.88 -63.10 -18.76
N ASP A 611 7.85 -62.30 -19.03
CA ASP A 611 6.44 -62.67 -18.93
C ASP A 611 5.80 -62.95 -20.30
N VAL A 612 4.53 -63.41 -20.30
CA VAL A 612 3.75 -63.64 -21.52
C VAL A 612 2.35 -63.03 -21.41
N TRP A 613 1.78 -62.65 -22.55
CA TRP A 613 0.39 -62.21 -22.63
C TRP A 613 -0.60 -63.33 -22.33
N THR A 614 -1.59 -63.07 -21.48
CA THR A 614 -2.70 -64.01 -21.20
C THR A 614 -4.03 -63.31 -21.34
N SER A 615 -5.03 -63.97 -21.95
CA SER A 615 -6.39 -63.43 -22.05
C SER A 615 -7.24 -63.82 -20.84
N ARG A 616 -8.13 -62.91 -20.38
CA ARG A 616 -9.16 -63.23 -19.38
C ARG A 616 -10.47 -62.51 -19.68
N LYS A 617 -11.59 -63.17 -19.37
CA LYS A 617 -12.94 -62.60 -19.51
C LYS A 617 -13.34 -61.91 -18.20
N LEU A 618 -13.68 -60.64 -18.27
CA LEU A 618 -14.13 -59.87 -17.12
C LEU A 618 -15.61 -60.14 -16.79
N PRO A 619 -16.00 -60.21 -15.51
CA PRO A 619 -17.39 -60.35 -15.10
C PRO A 619 -18.15 -59.01 -15.24
N PRO A 620 -19.47 -59.04 -15.52
CA PRO A 620 -20.25 -57.86 -15.84
C PRO A 620 -20.57 -56.91 -14.67
N THR A 621 -20.15 -57.21 -13.43
CA THR A 621 -20.64 -56.51 -12.22
C THR A 621 -19.58 -56.03 -11.22
N GLY A 622 -18.31 -55.84 -11.60
CA GLY A 622 -17.24 -55.37 -10.68
C GLY A 622 -16.88 -53.89 -10.84
N TRP A 623 -16.64 -53.18 -9.73
CA TRP A 623 -16.31 -51.73 -9.71
C TRP A 623 -14.80 -51.41 -9.75
N ASN A 624 -13.92 -52.40 -9.65
CA ASN A 624 -12.56 -52.34 -10.20
C ASN A 624 -12.07 -53.76 -10.54
N ASN A 625 -11.07 -53.84 -11.40
CA ASN A 625 -10.49 -55.05 -11.98
C ASN A 625 -9.31 -55.64 -11.18
N VAL A 626 -8.85 -54.95 -10.13
CA VAL A 626 -7.68 -55.35 -9.32
C VAL A 626 -8.09 -56.32 -8.21
N ASP A 627 -9.20 -56.04 -7.52
CA ASP A 627 -9.64 -56.82 -6.35
C ASP A 627 -10.05 -58.26 -6.72
N LEU A 628 -10.59 -58.45 -7.93
CA LEU A 628 -11.01 -59.75 -8.45
C LEU A 628 -9.85 -60.64 -8.94
N MET A 629 -8.67 -60.08 -9.25
CA MET A 629 -7.54 -60.85 -9.75
C MET A 629 -6.65 -61.39 -8.60
N LEU A 630 -6.66 -60.71 -7.45
CA LEU A 630 -5.88 -61.10 -6.25
C LEU A 630 -6.62 -62.08 -5.33
N GLY A 631 -7.92 -62.30 -5.54
CA GLY A 631 -8.69 -63.33 -4.85
C GLY A 631 -9.00 -63.02 -3.38
N GLU A 632 -9.46 -61.80 -3.08
CA GLU A 632 -10.14 -61.48 -1.82
C GLU A 632 -11.67 -61.44 -1.98
#